data_AF-K0SPU0-F1
#
_entry.id   AF-K0SPU0-F1
#
_cell.length_a   1.000
_cell.length_b   1.000
_cell.length_c   1.000
_cell.angle_alpha   90.00
_cell.angle_beta   90.00
_cell.angle_gamma   90.00
#
_symmetry.space_group_name_H-M   'P 1'
#
loop_
_entity.id
_entity.type
_entity.pdbx_description
1 polymer ?
#
loop_
_entity_poly.entity_id
_entity_poly.type
_entity_poly.pdbx_seq_one_letter_code
_entity_poly.pdbx_strand_id
1 'polypeptide(L)'
;MVRTKISEIEAGAVVAWSPVGDHADVVALGSKEKGGTGFDDYGGELELYDLNITRGPDGASPSRLGSVKTPGRFGCIAWGGAGPSLDGTVVAGGMLDGTVNLWRPSGLLDGNSSDDALLS
;
A
#
# COMPACT_ATOMS: atom_id res chain seq x y z
N MET A 1 -4.60 -32.28 -3.01
CA MET A 1 -5.57 -31.22 -2.66
C MET A 1 -4.98 -29.91 -3.16
N VAL A 2 -5.63 -29.23 -4.09
CA VAL A 2 -5.14 -27.92 -4.61
C VAL A 2 -5.54 -26.84 -3.60
N ARG A 3 -4.58 -26.04 -3.15
CA ARG A 3 -4.82 -24.93 -2.21
C ARG A 3 -5.16 -23.69 -3.04
N THR A 4 -6.40 -23.21 -2.96
CA THR A 4 -6.85 -22.03 -3.75
C THR A 4 -6.45 -20.71 -3.09
N LYS A 5 -6.31 -20.67 -1.76
CA LYS A 5 -5.84 -19.50 -1.00
C LYS A 5 -4.33 -19.57 -0.81
N ILE A 6 -3.62 -18.55 -1.29
CA ILE A 6 -2.15 -18.48 -1.27
C ILE A 6 -1.66 -17.59 -0.12
N SER A 7 -2.34 -16.47 0.17
CA SER A 7 -1.94 -15.52 1.22
C SER A 7 -3.13 -14.70 1.74
N GLU A 8 -2.96 -13.99 2.87
CA GLU A 8 -3.95 -13.10 3.49
C GLU A 8 -3.29 -12.00 4.33
N ILE A 9 -3.88 -10.81 4.33
CA ILE A 9 -3.59 -9.71 5.25
C ILE A 9 -4.91 -9.32 5.90
N GLU A 10 -4.97 -9.34 7.24
CA GLU A 10 -6.14 -8.88 7.99
C GLU A 10 -6.12 -7.35 8.12
N ALA A 11 -6.72 -6.67 7.15
CA ALA A 11 -6.83 -5.20 7.15
C ALA A 11 -8.14 -4.72 6.52
N GLY A 12 -8.81 -3.76 7.17
CA GLY A 12 -9.94 -3.03 6.61
C GLY A 12 -9.49 -1.97 5.60
N ALA A 13 -9.01 -2.41 4.42
CA ALA A 13 -8.31 -1.57 3.45
C ALA A 13 -8.88 -1.63 2.03
N VAL A 14 -8.55 -0.61 1.23
CA VAL A 14 -8.56 -0.68 -0.25
C VAL A 14 -7.18 -1.09 -0.74
N VAL A 15 -7.10 -1.75 -1.89
CA VAL A 15 -5.86 -2.35 -2.40
C VAL A 15 -5.57 -1.98 -3.85
N ALA A 16 -4.29 -1.77 -4.18
CA ALA A 16 -3.78 -1.70 -5.54
C ALA A 16 -2.46 -2.49 -5.67
N TRP A 17 -2.26 -3.15 -6.80
CA TRP A 17 -1.06 -3.94 -7.09
C TRP A 17 0.02 -3.09 -7.75
N SER A 18 1.28 -3.36 -7.42
CA SER A 18 2.41 -2.78 -8.13
C SER A 18 2.36 -3.13 -9.62
N PRO A 19 2.53 -2.14 -10.52
CA PRO A 19 2.64 -2.39 -11.95
C PRO A 19 4.05 -2.85 -12.37
N VAL A 20 5.00 -2.94 -11.44
CA VAL A 20 6.43 -3.22 -11.72
C VAL A 20 6.72 -4.70 -11.57
N GLY A 21 7.30 -5.32 -12.61
CA GLY A 21 7.60 -6.76 -12.64
C GLY A 21 8.50 -7.24 -11.50
N ASP A 22 9.57 -6.50 -11.19
CA ASP A 22 10.50 -6.84 -10.08
C ASP A 22 9.86 -6.67 -8.69
N HIS A 23 8.68 -6.04 -8.63
CA HIS A 23 7.89 -5.85 -7.42
C HIS A 23 6.47 -6.39 -7.60
N ALA A 24 6.29 -7.46 -8.39
CA ALA A 24 4.98 -8.02 -8.71
C ALA A 24 4.22 -8.54 -7.47
N ASP A 25 4.93 -8.85 -6.40
CA ASP A 25 4.37 -9.30 -5.12
C ASP A 25 3.95 -8.15 -4.20
N VAL A 26 4.22 -6.91 -4.60
CA VAL A 26 3.98 -5.73 -3.77
C VAL A 26 2.60 -5.17 -4.01
N VAL A 27 1.88 -4.93 -2.91
CA VAL A 27 0.57 -4.27 -2.90
C VAL A 27 0.60 -3.04 -2.01
N ALA A 28 -0.17 -2.02 -2.41
CA ALA A 28 -0.47 -0.86 -1.61
C ALA A 28 -1.82 -1.05 -0.92
N LEU A 29 -1.88 -0.80 0.39
CA LEU A 29 -3.07 -0.88 1.22
C LEU A 29 -3.39 0.50 1.80
N GLY A 30 -4.56 1.04 1.47
CA GLY A 30 -5.06 2.28 2.08
C GLY A 30 -6.14 1.98 3.11
N SER A 31 -6.02 2.49 4.34
CA SER A 31 -7.02 2.23 5.38
C SER A 31 -8.40 2.77 4.97
N LYS A 32 -9.41 1.88 4.96
CA LYS A 32 -10.81 2.18 4.63
C LYS A 32 -11.68 2.24 5.87
N GLU A 33 -11.54 1.28 6.77
CA GLU A 33 -12.38 1.14 7.97
C GLU A 33 -11.65 1.58 9.25
N LYS A 34 -12.40 1.85 10.33
CA LYS A 34 -11.85 2.16 11.66
C LYS A 34 -11.22 0.90 12.26
N GLY A 35 -9.92 0.71 12.03
CA GLY A 35 -9.11 -0.33 12.66
C GLY A 35 -8.32 0.12 13.89
N GLY A 36 -8.75 1.17 14.59
CA GLY A 36 -8.02 1.77 15.71
C GLY A 36 -8.82 1.72 17.02
N THR A 37 -8.30 1.00 18.02
CA THR A 37 -8.86 0.96 19.39
C THR A 37 -8.37 2.14 20.24
N GLY A 38 -8.36 3.36 19.68
CA GLY A 38 -7.81 4.55 20.34
C GLY A 38 -8.55 5.83 19.96
N PHE A 39 -8.69 6.74 20.90
CA PHE A 39 -9.33 8.06 20.70
C PHE A 39 -8.43 9.03 19.88
N ASP A 40 -7.19 8.65 19.66
CA ASP A 40 -6.11 9.35 18.97
C ASP A 40 -5.87 8.89 17.52
N ASP A 41 -6.56 7.84 17.06
CA ASP A 41 -6.37 7.24 15.73
C ASP A 41 -7.22 7.93 14.63
N TYR A 42 -7.15 9.27 14.63
CA TYR A 42 -7.83 10.11 13.65
C TYR A 42 -6.99 10.20 12.37
N GLY A 43 -7.37 9.43 11.36
CA GLY A 43 -6.72 9.44 10.05
C GLY A 43 -6.85 8.10 9.33
N GLY A 44 -6.03 7.95 8.30
CA GLY A 44 -5.80 6.68 7.60
C GLY A 44 -4.31 6.45 7.42
N GLU A 45 -3.93 5.26 6.96
CA GLU A 45 -2.56 4.92 6.66
C GLU A 45 -2.49 4.30 5.26
N LEU A 46 -1.42 4.63 4.53
CA LEU A 46 -1.03 3.94 3.31
C LEU A 46 0.16 3.05 3.65
N GLU A 47 0.03 1.75 3.42
CA GLU A 47 1.07 0.75 3.68
C GLU A 47 1.46 0.04 2.38
N LEU A 48 2.75 -0.28 2.22
CA LEU A 48 3.23 -1.19 1.19
C LEU A 48 3.54 -2.54 1.82
N TYR A 49 3.05 -3.61 1.20
CA TYR A 49 3.25 -4.99 1.65
C TYR A 49 3.86 -5.84 0.54
N ASP A 50 4.88 -6.62 0.87
CA ASP A 50 5.36 -7.74 0.05
C ASP A 50 4.58 -8.99 0.45
N LEU A 51 3.82 -9.55 -0.48
CA LEU A 51 3.03 -10.76 -0.26
C LEU A 51 3.87 -12.04 -0.27
N ASN A 52 5.14 -11.97 -0.71
CA ASN A 52 6.07 -13.08 -0.80
C ASN A 52 5.53 -14.31 -1.58
N ILE A 53 4.70 -14.08 -2.60
CA ILE A 53 4.01 -15.14 -3.36
C ILE A 53 4.87 -15.77 -4.45
N THR A 54 5.89 -15.08 -4.98
CA THR A 54 6.82 -15.63 -5.98
C THR A 54 8.06 -16.26 -5.35
N ARG A 55 8.25 -16.19 -4.02
CA ARG A 55 9.48 -16.62 -3.32
C ARG A 55 9.57 -18.12 -2.99
N GLY A 56 8.60 -18.95 -3.41
CA GLY A 56 8.70 -20.40 -3.28
C GLY A 56 7.36 -21.11 -3.07
N PRO A 57 7.35 -22.46 -3.00
CA PRO A 57 6.13 -23.27 -3.03
C PRO A 57 5.20 -23.10 -1.82
N ASP A 58 5.71 -22.57 -0.70
CA ASP A 58 4.94 -22.41 0.53
C ASP A 58 4.47 -20.98 0.82
N GLY A 59 4.92 -19.97 0.05
CA GLY A 59 4.59 -18.56 0.24
C GLY A 59 4.94 -18.03 1.63
N ALA A 60 5.90 -17.11 1.75
CA ALA A 60 6.18 -16.55 3.08
C ALA A 60 5.01 -15.67 3.54
N SER A 61 4.86 -15.48 4.85
CA SER A 61 3.86 -14.56 5.39
C SER A 61 4.07 -13.15 4.82
N PRO A 62 3.00 -12.40 4.51
CA PRO A 62 3.13 -11.02 4.07
C PRO A 62 3.93 -10.18 5.05
N SER A 63 4.79 -9.32 4.52
CA SER A 63 5.63 -8.43 5.31
C SER A 63 5.41 -6.98 4.89
N ARG A 64 5.20 -6.10 5.87
CA ARG A 64 5.10 -4.66 5.63
C ARG A 64 6.48 -4.11 5.25
N LEU A 65 6.55 -3.43 4.12
CA LEU A 65 7.75 -2.78 3.59
C LEU A 65 7.90 -1.34 4.08
N GLY A 66 6.78 -0.61 4.21
CA GLY A 66 6.77 0.78 4.62
C GLY A 66 5.36 1.30 4.81
N SER A 67 5.22 2.44 5.48
CA SER A 67 3.92 3.08 5.67
C SER A 67 4.01 4.59 5.82
N VAL A 68 2.89 5.27 5.54
CA VAL A 68 2.73 6.71 5.71
C VAL A 68 1.35 7.03 6.27
N LYS A 69 1.33 7.82 7.35
CA LYS A 69 0.08 8.32 7.93
C LYS A 69 -0.51 9.40 7.05
N THR A 70 -1.84 9.43 6.99
CA THR A 70 -2.62 10.37 6.20
C THR A 70 -3.72 10.99 7.06
N PRO A 71 -4.10 12.26 6.79
CA PRO A 71 -5.10 12.95 7.61
C PRO A 71 -6.51 12.38 7.43
N GLY A 72 -6.77 11.68 6.33
CA GLY A 72 -8.07 11.11 5.98
C GLY A 72 -7.99 9.62 5.65
N ARG A 73 -9.15 8.99 5.42
CA ARG A 73 -9.24 7.57 5.03
C ARG A 73 -9.38 7.44 3.52
N PHE A 74 -9.06 6.27 3.00
CA PHE A 74 -9.11 5.96 1.58
C PHE A 74 -10.51 5.47 1.18
N GLY A 75 -11.09 6.09 0.15
CA GLY A 75 -12.25 5.57 -0.58
C GLY A 75 -11.84 4.63 -1.72
N CYS A 76 -10.70 4.92 -2.36
CA CYS A 76 -10.11 4.10 -3.41
C CYS A 76 -8.60 4.34 -3.51
N ILE A 77 -7.90 3.41 -4.17
CA ILE A 77 -6.48 3.50 -4.47
C ILE A 77 -6.23 2.95 -5.88
N ALA A 78 -5.27 3.55 -6.59
CA ALA A 78 -4.76 3.07 -7.86
C ALA A 78 -3.24 3.20 -7.87
N TRP A 79 -2.56 2.25 -8.48
CA TRP A 79 -1.11 2.29 -8.65
C TRP A 79 -0.81 2.21 -10.15
N GLY A 80 -0.18 3.26 -10.67
CA GLY A 80 0.22 3.35 -12.07
C GLY A 80 1.66 3.83 -12.20
N GLY A 81 2.23 3.70 -13.38
CA GLY A 81 3.58 4.18 -13.63
C GLY A 81 4.06 3.85 -15.03
N ALA A 82 5.15 4.50 -15.42
CA ALA A 82 5.83 4.25 -16.68
C ALA A 82 7.26 3.80 -16.39
N GLY A 83 7.61 2.60 -16.86
CA GLY A 83 8.96 2.06 -16.76
C GLY A 83 9.09 0.85 -15.83
N PRO A 84 10.29 0.26 -15.76
CA PRO A 84 10.53 -1.01 -15.08
C PRO A 84 10.88 -0.88 -13.60
N SER A 85 10.89 0.34 -13.03
CA SER A 85 11.28 0.58 -11.64
C SER A 85 10.20 1.35 -10.87
N LEU A 86 10.24 1.23 -9.54
CA LEU A 86 9.31 1.92 -8.64
C LEU A 86 9.41 3.44 -8.70
N ASP A 87 10.58 4.00 -9.03
CA ASP A 87 10.79 5.44 -9.16
C ASP A 87 9.94 6.09 -10.26
N GLY A 88 9.55 5.31 -11.28
CA GLY A 88 8.65 5.74 -12.35
C GLY A 88 7.16 5.55 -12.03
N THR A 89 6.82 5.16 -10.80
CA THR A 89 5.44 4.83 -10.40
C THR A 89 4.88 5.81 -9.37
N VAL A 90 3.56 5.86 -9.32
CA VAL A 90 2.78 6.69 -8.43
C VAL A 90 1.61 5.88 -7.88
N VAL A 91 1.38 6.00 -6.59
CA VAL A 91 0.15 5.56 -5.94
C VAL A 91 -0.77 6.76 -5.79
N ALA A 92 -1.99 6.66 -6.29
CA ALA A 92 -3.03 7.67 -6.15
C ALA A 92 -4.11 7.17 -5.20
N GLY A 93 -4.44 7.96 -4.18
CA GLY A 93 -5.49 7.66 -3.21
C GLY A 93 -6.59 8.69 -3.29
N GLY A 94 -7.81 8.24 -3.61
CA GLY A 94 -9.01 9.06 -3.46
C GLY A 94 -9.48 9.01 -2.02
N MET A 95 -9.40 10.15 -1.32
CA MET A 95 -9.68 10.26 0.10
C MET A 95 -11.19 10.49 0.35
N LEU A 96 -11.67 10.08 1.53
CA LEU A 96 -13.09 10.25 1.90
C LEU A 96 -13.51 11.72 2.13
N ASP A 97 -12.55 12.62 2.33
CA ASP A 97 -12.79 14.06 2.42
C ASP A 97 -12.90 14.76 1.05
N GLY A 98 -12.79 14.00 -0.05
CA GLY A 98 -12.86 14.49 -1.42
C GLY A 98 -11.52 14.94 -2.01
N THR A 99 -10.43 14.87 -1.25
CA THR A 99 -9.08 15.13 -1.76
C THR A 99 -8.50 13.92 -2.50
N VAL A 100 -7.48 14.18 -3.33
CA VAL A 100 -6.68 13.13 -3.97
C VAL A 100 -5.23 13.40 -3.61
N ASN A 101 -4.61 12.42 -3.00
CA ASN A 101 -3.19 12.46 -2.64
C ASN A 101 -2.42 11.48 -3.54
N LEU A 102 -1.20 11.86 -3.89
CA LEU A 102 -0.30 11.05 -4.69
C LEU A 102 0.95 10.74 -3.87
N TRP A 103 1.52 9.54 -4.02
CA TRP A 103 2.74 9.15 -3.34
C TRP A 103 3.73 8.50 -4.29
N ARG A 104 5.02 8.72 -4.03
CA ARG A 104 6.11 7.93 -4.63
C ARG A 104 6.36 6.67 -3.80
N PRO A 105 6.13 5.47 -4.35
CA PRO A 105 6.32 4.22 -3.60
C PRO A 105 7.78 3.99 -3.17
N SER A 106 8.77 4.39 -3.98
CA SER A 106 10.18 4.27 -3.58
C SER A 106 10.48 5.05 -2.30
N GLY A 107 9.90 6.24 -2.12
CA GLY A 107 10.03 7.01 -0.88
C GLY A 107 9.46 6.28 0.36
N LEU A 108 8.39 5.50 0.20
CA LEU A 108 7.82 4.71 1.31
C LEU A 108 8.71 3.52 1.68
N LEU A 109 9.40 2.93 0.71
CA LEU A 109 10.31 1.80 0.94
C LEU A 109 11.59 2.22 1.65
N ASP A 110 12.09 3.42 1.36
CA ASP A 110 13.31 3.97 1.95
C ASP A 110 13.10 4.46 3.40
N GLY A 111 11.85 4.42 3.91
CA GLY A 111 11.50 4.91 5.23
C GLY A 111 11.55 6.43 5.37
N ASN A 112 11.46 7.17 4.25
CA ASN A 112 11.44 8.62 4.27
C ASN A 112 10.17 9.14 4.96
N SER A 113 10.27 10.31 5.60
CA SER A 113 9.16 10.98 6.27
C SER A 113 7.96 11.17 5.34
N SER A 114 6.76 11.23 5.92
CA SER A 114 5.48 11.39 5.21
C SER A 114 5.49 12.53 4.19
N ASP A 115 6.22 13.60 4.48
CA ASP A 115 6.29 14.80 3.65
C ASP A 115 7.16 14.62 2.38
N ASP A 116 8.15 13.73 2.40
CA ASP A 116 9.02 13.46 1.24
C ASP A 116 8.37 12.50 0.24
N ALA A 117 7.46 11.67 0.75
CA ALA A 117 6.72 10.68 -0.03
C ALA A 117 5.49 11.28 -0.73
N LEU A 118 4.88 12.31 -0.15
CA LEU A 118 3.67 12.95 -0.65
C LEU A 118 3.97 13.87 -1.84
N LEU A 119 3.20 13.70 -2.90
CA LEU A 119 3.15 14.57 -4.06
C LEU A 119 1.79 15.30 -4.02
N SER A 120 1.76 16.51 -3.45
CA SER A 120 0.58 17.38 -3.40
C SER A 120 0.90 18.79 -3.85
#